data_AF-A0A166GYX5-F1
#
_entry.id   AF-A0A166GYX5-F1
#
_cell.length_a   1.000
_cell.length_b   1.000
_cell.length_c   1.000
_cell.angle_alpha   90.00
_cell.angle_beta   90.00
_cell.angle_gamma   90.00
#
_symmetry.space_group_name_H-M   'P 1'
#
loop_
_entity.id
_entity.type
_entity.pdbx_description
1 polymer ?
#
loop_
_entity_poly.entity_id
_entity_poly.type
_entity_poly.pdbx_seq_one_letter_code
_entity_poly.pdbx_strand_id
1 'polypeptide(L)'
;MSDLELVRNGAQSGSGTSSRKLPLWTHDIQPYNQGDPHPLSPSRRQVDRAILDSFNSDLDGTMRRWRELYYGRVRCGTNIELWSYTRAMGSMALATATQVGNMLRAESSLLRRSMADCQLCTFIQEIVTQDDFFDEYPEFILNVIDIVLYIVHVHDMGRLGRDEAQRDTLGALCENVWERRMLLVDDESLERYCPGYRGGIREQLKMILVGVAMSPITFGYERRLRRASFICWYYSPERRDDDLAAEDTENSSILLEYATGSGGHTPQTTADPGASLALNTVQDFMREDVLLIFGAKPFMERLFKTLEHPTTINKALSDNITSAARCITTYDEFILELAPSGVMKALLDTVNRQASQGRQGQQSMSLFALLGMYTDIIARAATPSTANRGSGMQTVIPALVREGCLVEIQARALRLCVLEPQQEPIFRVLCLNGLERVRYCALATNNMSSKNPLRKMMRQAFREQWYPTLFCLRKARPRSTFAEEHDRMIDAWKALGEDLGFEESIQKAEHERELRKALRFCAWHECEYHTKEPSVALRSRCKGCAEVRYCSRTCQRSDWTYGHNRRCRRLKEAAPDTDSI
;
A
#
# COMPACT_ATOMS: atom_id res chain seq x y z
N MET A 1 9.77 -10.25 -31.21
CA MET A 1 9.33 -8.86 -31.50
C MET A 1 7.84 -8.78 -31.86
N SER A 2 7.20 -9.85 -32.39
CA SER A 2 5.76 -9.86 -32.70
C SER A 2 4.82 -9.85 -31.49
N ASP A 3 5.19 -10.46 -30.36
CA ASP A 3 4.31 -10.51 -29.18
C ASP A 3 4.34 -9.23 -28.34
N LEU A 4 5.41 -8.44 -28.43
CA LEU A 4 5.55 -7.16 -27.72
C LEU A 4 4.69 -6.04 -28.34
N GLU A 5 4.42 -6.10 -29.65
CA GLU A 5 3.52 -5.14 -30.31
C GLU A 5 2.04 -5.39 -29.99
N LEU A 6 1.66 -6.64 -29.74
CA LEU A 6 0.29 -6.99 -29.31
C LEU A 6 -0.03 -6.49 -27.89
N VAL A 7 0.93 -6.51 -26.97
CA VAL A 7 0.74 -6.00 -25.59
C VAL A 7 0.70 -4.47 -25.59
N ARG A 8 1.55 -3.80 -26.38
CA ARG A 8 1.57 -2.33 -26.46
C ARG A 8 0.26 -1.74 -27.00
N ASN A 9 -0.37 -2.42 -27.96
CA ASN A 9 -1.65 -1.98 -28.54
C ASN A 9 -2.86 -2.29 -27.63
N GLY A 10 -2.76 -3.25 -26.71
CA GLY A 10 -3.84 -3.60 -25.78
C GLY A 10 -4.01 -2.63 -24.60
N ALA A 11 -2.94 -1.92 -24.20
CA ALA A 11 -2.96 -1.06 -23.01
C ALA A 11 -3.27 0.43 -23.30
N GLN A 12 -3.14 0.91 -24.55
CA GLN A 12 -3.19 2.35 -24.85
C GLN A 12 -4.31 2.83 -25.78
N SER A 13 -5.20 1.99 -26.27
CA SER A 13 -6.30 2.47 -27.14
C SER A 13 -7.55 1.61 -27.06
N GLY A 14 -8.69 2.30 -26.93
CA GLY A 14 -9.99 1.74 -26.62
C GLY A 14 -10.61 0.84 -27.68
N SER A 15 -11.67 0.17 -27.21
CA SER A 15 -12.85 -0.31 -27.93
C SER A 15 -12.70 -1.28 -29.09
N GLY A 16 -11.50 -1.65 -29.50
CA GLY A 16 -11.28 -2.78 -30.41
C GLY A 16 -11.42 -4.10 -29.66
N THR A 17 -12.62 -4.40 -29.15
CA THR A 17 -12.91 -5.69 -28.49
C THR A 17 -12.85 -6.79 -29.55
N SER A 18 -11.65 -7.32 -29.79
CA SER A 18 -11.51 -8.65 -30.36
C SER A 18 -12.27 -9.58 -29.42
N SER A 19 -13.49 -9.96 -29.82
CA SER A 19 -14.38 -10.77 -29.02
C SER A 19 -13.68 -12.11 -28.78
N ARG A 20 -13.12 -12.27 -27.58
CA ARG A 20 -12.54 -13.52 -27.15
C ARG A 20 -13.62 -14.59 -27.28
N LYS A 21 -13.26 -15.73 -27.86
CA LYS A 21 -14.16 -16.88 -27.94
C LYS A 21 -14.56 -17.29 -26.52
N LEU A 22 -15.86 -17.39 -26.27
CA LEU A 22 -16.39 -17.82 -24.98
C LEU A 22 -15.99 -19.28 -24.69
N PRO A 23 -15.71 -19.65 -23.42
CA PRO A 23 -15.46 -21.03 -23.03
C PRO A 23 -16.65 -21.96 -23.33
N LEU A 24 -16.39 -23.25 -23.55
CA LEU A 24 -17.43 -24.21 -23.97
C LEU A 24 -18.57 -24.36 -22.96
N TRP A 25 -18.28 -24.28 -21.65
CA TRP A 25 -19.29 -24.37 -20.60
C TRP A 25 -20.37 -23.27 -20.71
N THR A 26 -20.09 -22.14 -21.37
CA THR A 26 -21.08 -21.07 -21.57
C THR A 26 -22.23 -21.50 -22.49
N HIS A 27 -22.06 -22.55 -23.29
CA HIS A 27 -23.12 -23.04 -24.18
C HIS A 27 -24.23 -23.77 -23.42
N ASP A 28 -23.90 -24.35 -22.26
CA ASP A 28 -24.85 -25.14 -21.45
C ASP A 28 -25.43 -24.34 -20.27
N ILE A 29 -24.95 -23.11 -20.06
CA ILE A 29 -25.39 -22.23 -18.98
C ILE A 29 -26.20 -21.07 -19.55
N GLN A 30 -27.42 -20.91 -19.06
CA GLN A 30 -28.24 -19.77 -19.42
C GLN A 30 -27.66 -18.47 -18.84
N PRO A 31 -27.53 -17.41 -19.65
CA PRO A 31 -27.09 -16.12 -19.15
C PRO A 31 -28.10 -15.59 -18.13
N TYR A 32 -27.57 -14.88 -17.14
CA TYR A 32 -28.34 -14.22 -16.10
C TYR A 32 -29.19 -13.10 -16.71
N ASN A 33 -30.48 -13.05 -16.36
CA ASN A 33 -31.36 -11.97 -16.81
C ASN A 33 -31.02 -10.68 -16.07
N GLN A 34 -30.88 -9.56 -16.78
CA GLN A 34 -30.54 -8.25 -16.19
C GLN A 34 -31.57 -7.73 -15.16
N GLY A 35 -32.73 -8.39 -15.02
CA GLY A 35 -33.77 -8.05 -14.04
C GLY A 35 -33.68 -8.82 -12.72
N ASP A 36 -32.88 -9.87 -12.64
CA ASP A 36 -32.74 -10.64 -11.40
C ASP A 36 -31.79 -9.91 -10.44
N PRO A 37 -32.07 -9.90 -9.12
CA PRO A 37 -31.23 -9.20 -8.16
C PRO A 37 -29.84 -9.83 -8.14
N HIS A 38 -28.83 -9.05 -8.57
CA HIS A 38 -27.44 -9.49 -8.55
C HIS A 38 -27.09 -10.09 -7.19
N PRO A 39 -26.67 -11.35 -7.13
CA PRO A 39 -26.25 -11.94 -5.87
C PRO A 39 -25.03 -11.15 -5.38
N LEU A 40 -25.15 -10.52 -4.20
CA LEU A 40 -24.10 -9.68 -3.59
C LEU A 40 -22.79 -10.44 -3.33
N SER A 41 -22.83 -11.77 -3.40
CA SER A 41 -21.69 -12.68 -3.38
C SER A 41 -22.00 -13.84 -4.31
N PRO A 42 -21.02 -14.40 -5.06
CA PRO A 42 -21.23 -15.60 -5.84
C PRO A 42 -21.78 -16.70 -4.93
N SER A 43 -23.09 -16.95 -5.03
CA SER A 43 -23.80 -17.89 -4.19
C SER A 43 -23.25 -19.29 -4.50
N ARG A 44 -22.32 -19.74 -3.66
CA ARG A 44 -21.75 -21.09 -3.76
C ARG A 44 -22.91 -22.08 -3.68
N ARG A 45 -23.00 -23.00 -4.64
CA ARG A 45 -24.07 -24.01 -4.60
C ARG A 45 -23.93 -24.85 -3.35
N GLN A 46 -25.04 -25.41 -2.88
CA GLN A 46 -25.00 -26.30 -1.73
C GLN A 46 -24.07 -27.49 -2.01
N VAL A 47 -23.27 -27.85 -1.01
CA VAL A 47 -22.41 -29.02 -1.09
C VAL A 47 -23.27 -30.27 -1.02
N ASP A 48 -23.01 -31.23 -1.91
CA ASP A 48 -23.64 -32.55 -1.86
C ASP A 48 -23.13 -33.30 -0.62
N ARG A 49 -24.04 -33.53 0.34
CA ARG A 49 -23.72 -34.21 1.59
C ARG A 49 -23.25 -35.65 1.36
N ALA A 50 -23.78 -36.35 0.35
CA ALA A 50 -23.37 -37.72 0.07
C ALA A 50 -21.90 -37.77 -0.36
N ILE A 51 -21.44 -36.79 -1.13
CA ILE A 51 -20.03 -36.69 -1.52
C ILE A 51 -19.14 -36.34 -0.32
N LEU A 52 -19.55 -35.40 0.53
CA LEU A 52 -18.83 -35.11 1.78
C LEU A 52 -18.73 -36.36 2.68
N ASP A 53 -19.82 -37.10 2.84
CA ASP A 53 -19.85 -38.33 3.62
C ASP A 53 -18.95 -39.42 3.01
N SER A 54 -18.79 -39.44 1.68
CA SER A 54 -17.84 -40.34 1.01
C SER A 54 -16.38 -40.00 1.33
N PHE A 55 -15.99 -38.72 1.40
CA PHE A 55 -14.65 -38.31 1.85
C PHE A 55 -14.37 -38.73 3.30
N ASN A 56 -15.40 -38.74 4.15
CA ASN A 56 -15.29 -39.17 5.54
C ASN A 56 -15.17 -40.70 5.69
N SER A 57 -15.88 -41.45 4.85
CA SER A 57 -16.00 -42.92 4.98
C SER A 57 -15.00 -43.72 4.14
N ASP A 58 -14.67 -43.25 2.93
CA ASP A 58 -13.73 -43.88 2.00
C ASP A 58 -12.91 -42.82 1.25
N LEU A 59 -11.92 -42.24 1.93
CA LEU A 59 -11.09 -41.18 1.39
C LEU A 59 -10.36 -41.61 0.10
N ASP A 60 -9.76 -42.80 0.08
CA ASP A 60 -8.95 -43.27 -1.05
C ASP A 60 -9.80 -43.55 -2.29
N GLY A 61 -10.94 -44.23 -2.13
CA GLY A 61 -11.89 -44.48 -3.22
C GLY A 61 -12.47 -43.17 -3.77
N THR A 62 -12.82 -42.25 -2.88
CA THR A 62 -13.37 -40.94 -3.25
C THR A 62 -12.33 -40.08 -3.99
N MET A 63 -11.08 -40.06 -3.53
CA MET A 63 -9.97 -39.36 -4.22
C MET A 63 -9.68 -39.96 -5.59
N ARG A 64 -9.73 -41.29 -5.73
CA ARG A 64 -9.57 -41.98 -7.02
C ARG A 64 -10.68 -41.59 -7.99
N ARG A 65 -11.93 -41.65 -7.55
CA ARG A 65 -13.09 -41.24 -8.35
C ARG A 65 -12.97 -39.79 -8.81
N TRP A 66 -12.58 -38.89 -7.91
CA TRP A 66 -12.41 -37.47 -8.26
C TRP A 66 -11.34 -37.27 -9.34
N ARG A 67 -10.21 -37.99 -9.29
CA ARG A 67 -9.19 -37.99 -10.34
C ARG A 67 -9.70 -38.54 -11.66
N GLU A 68 -10.39 -39.68 -11.64
CA GLU A 68 -10.98 -40.28 -12.85
C GLU A 68 -11.93 -39.28 -13.54
N LEU A 69 -12.76 -38.58 -12.77
CA LEU A 69 -13.62 -37.52 -13.28
C LEU A 69 -12.82 -36.36 -13.88
N TYR A 70 -11.70 -35.97 -13.26
CA TYR A 70 -10.84 -34.91 -13.78
C TYR A 70 -10.16 -35.28 -15.08
N TYR A 71 -9.63 -36.50 -15.20
CA TYR A 71 -8.95 -36.98 -16.40
C TYR A 71 -9.93 -37.30 -17.54
N GLY A 72 -11.17 -37.69 -17.23
CA GLY A 72 -12.23 -37.95 -18.20
C GLY A 72 -13.02 -36.71 -18.63
N ARG A 73 -12.68 -35.52 -18.13
CA ARG A 73 -13.48 -34.31 -18.33
C ARG A 73 -13.34 -33.73 -19.73
N VAL A 74 -14.34 -32.96 -20.15
CA VAL A 74 -14.22 -32.07 -21.32
C VAL A 74 -13.60 -30.76 -20.85
N ARG A 75 -12.36 -30.48 -21.26
CA ARG A 75 -11.64 -29.23 -20.90
C ARG A 75 -12.49 -27.99 -21.24
N CYS A 76 -12.64 -27.08 -20.28
CA CYS A 76 -13.48 -25.88 -20.38
C CYS A 76 -14.96 -26.16 -20.68
N GLY A 77 -15.42 -27.41 -20.55
CA GLY A 77 -16.80 -27.85 -20.80
C GLY A 77 -17.60 -28.04 -19.51
N THR A 78 -18.81 -28.58 -19.65
CA THR A 78 -19.73 -28.79 -18.54
C THR A 78 -19.48 -30.13 -17.84
N ASN A 79 -18.82 -30.08 -16.68
CA ASN A 79 -18.37 -31.26 -15.93
C ASN A 79 -19.01 -31.34 -14.54
N ILE A 80 -20.34 -31.41 -14.48
CA ILE A 80 -21.13 -31.24 -13.25
C ILE A 80 -20.68 -32.15 -12.10
N GLU A 81 -20.43 -33.44 -12.39
CA GLU A 81 -20.01 -34.40 -11.35
C GLU A 81 -18.64 -34.02 -10.78
N LEU A 82 -17.65 -33.72 -11.63
CA LEU A 82 -16.34 -33.22 -11.22
C LEU A 82 -16.46 -31.97 -10.34
N TRP A 83 -17.32 -31.02 -10.73
CA TRP A 83 -17.54 -29.79 -9.97
C TRP A 83 -18.10 -30.07 -8.58
N SER A 84 -19.01 -31.03 -8.43
CA SER A 84 -19.57 -31.42 -7.13
C SER A 84 -18.51 -32.04 -6.20
N TYR A 85 -17.63 -32.90 -6.71
CA TYR A 85 -16.48 -33.43 -5.94
C TYR A 85 -15.50 -32.33 -5.52
N THR A 86 -15.15 -31.45 -6.47
CA THR A 86 -14.25 -30.32 -6.22
C THR A 86 -14.85 -29.37 -5.19
N ARG A 87 -16.16 -29.10 -5.25
CA ARG A 87 -16.89 -28.28 -4.28
C ARG A 87 -16.90 -28.89 -2.88
N ALA A 88 -17.09 -30.20 -2.77
CA ALA A 88 -17.03 -30.88 -1.47
C ALA A 88 -15.66 -30.71 -0.81
N MET A 89 -14.58 -30.97 -1.55
CA MET A 89 -13.21 -30.76 -1.05
C MET A 89 -12.90 -29.29 -0.76
N GLY A 90 -13.27 -28.36 -1.66
CA GLY A 90 -13.10 -26.92 -1.46
C GLY A 90 -13.85 -26.38 -0.25
N SER A 91 -15.05 -26.89 0.02
CA SER A 91 -15.82 -26.53 1.22
C SER A 91 -15.15 -27.00 2.51
N MET A 92 -14.60 -28.23 2.54
CA MET A 92 -13.85 -28.73 3.70
C MET A 92 -12.58 -27.90 3.92
N ALA A 93 -11.87 -27.57 2.84
CA ALA A 93 -10.66 -26.75 2.86
C ALA A 93 -10.93 -25.35 3.41
N LEU A 94 -11.94 -24.66 2.87
CA LEU A 94 -12.31 -23.31 3.32
C LEU A 94 -12.81 -23.30 4.76
N ALA A 95 -13.66 -24.26 5.16
CA ALA A 95 -14.14 -24.39 6.54
C ALA A 95 -12.97 -24.55 7.51
N THR A 96 -11.93 -25.29 7.12
CA THR A 96 -10.73 -25.47 7.96
C THR A 96 -9.84 -24.22 7.97
N ALA A 97 -9.67 -23.52 6.85
CA ALA A 97 -8.81 -22.34 6.74
C ALA A 97 -9.37 -21.11 7.47
N THR A 98 -10.70 -20.98 7.53
CA THR A 98 -11.38 -19.79 8.09
C THR A 98 -11.69 -19.88 9.58
N GLN A 99 -11.64 -21.08 10.17
CA GLN A 99 -12.05 -21.25 11.56
C GLN A 99 -10.92 -21.00 12.57
N VAL A 100 -11.17 -20.07 13.48
CA VAL A 100 -10.34 -19.79 14.66
C VAL A 100 -10.96 -20.51 15.88
N GLY A 101 -10.60 -21.78 16.14
CA GLY A 101 -11.11 -22.47 17.34
C GLY A 101 -10.91 -23.99 17.44
N ASN A 102 -11.27 -24.56 18.60
CA ASN A 102 -11.03 -25.97 18.98
C ASN A 102 -11.96 -27.00 18.30
N MET A 103 -13.02 -26.60 17.59
CA MET A 103 -14.09 -27.52 17.16
C MET A 103 -13.78 -28.41 15.96
N LEU A 104 -12.69 -28.24 15.20
CA LEU A 104 -12.46 -29.01 13.96
C LEU A 104 -11.15 -29.80 13.91
N ARG A 105 -10.82 -30.54 14.97
CA ARG A 105 -9.70 -31.51 14.89
C ARG A 105 -9.94 -32.61 13.84
N ALA A 106 -11.19 -33.00 13.59
CA ALA A 106 -11.56 -34.09 12.69
C ALA A 106 -11.48 -33.71 11.20
N GLU A 107 -12.04 -32.57 10.77
CA GLU A 107 -11.95 -32.13 9.35
C GLU A 107 -10.49 -31.82 8.97
N SER A 108 -9.75 -31.20 9.89
CA SER A 108 -8.31 -30.98 9.73
C SER A 108 -7.52 -32.28 9.61
N SER A 109 -7.96 -33.39 10.21
CA SER A 109 -7.24 -34.67 10.09
C SER A 109 -7.47 -35.34 8.74
N LEU A 110 -8.69 -35.25 8.19
CA LEU A 110 -9.01 -35.79 6.86
C LEU A 110 -8.23 -35.08 5.75
N LEU A 111 -8.18 -33.75 5.78
CA LEU A 111 -7.41 -33.00 4.79
C LEU A 111 -5.90 -33.24 4.92
N ARG A 112 -5.39 -33.40 6.15
CA ARG A 112 -3.99 -33.81 6.38
C ARG A 112 -3.69 -35.20 5.82
N ARG A 113 -4.58 -36.17 6.03
CA ARG A 113 -4.48 -37.50 5.40
C ARG A 113 -4.55 -37.41 3.88
N SER A 114 -5.42 -36.56 3.34
CA SER A 114 -5.52 -36.34 1.89
C SER A 114 -4.21 -35.84 1.28
N MET A 115 -3.50 -34.94 1.98
CA MET A 115 -2.17 -34.48 1.55
C MET A 115 -1.11 -35.58 1.65
N ALA A 116 -1.03 -36.29 2.78
CA ALA A 116 0.02 -37.27 3.04
C ALA A 116 -0.17 -38.60 2.29
N ASP A 117 -1.38 -39.16 2.36
CA ASP A 117 -1.68 -40.52 1.89
C ASP A 117 -2.17 -40.50 0.45
N CYS A 118 -2.94 -39.48 0.07
CA CYS A 118 -3.62 -39.43 -1.22
C CYS A 118 -2.95 -38.51 -2.24
N GLN A 119 -1.77 -37.93 -1.99
CA GLN A 119 -1.07 -37.02 -2.91
C GLN A 119 -1.92 -35.84 -3.41
N LEU A 120 -2.70 -35.22 -2.51
CA LEU A 120 -3.57 -34.09 -2.87
C LEU A 120 -2.77 -32.94 -3.50
N CYS A 121 -1.62 -32.55 -2.94
CA CYS A 121 -0.80 -31.45 -3.44
C CYS A 121 -0.40 -31.65 -4.91
N THR A 122 0.16 -32.82 -5.24
CA THR A 122 0.56 -33.16 -6.62
C THR A 122 -0.63 -33.11 -7.58
N PHE A 123 -1.80 -33.59 -7.15
CA PHE A 123 -3.01 -33.51 -7.97
C PHE A 123 -3.45 -32.06 -8.19
N ILE A 124 -3.50 -31.23 -7.14
CA ILE A 124 -3.87 -29.82 -7.28
C ILE A 124 -2.85 -29.05 -8.12
N GLN A 125 -1.55 -29.34 -7.98
CA GLN A 125 -0.50 -28.80 -8.83
C GLN A 125 -0.76 -29.10 -10.31
N GLU A 126 -1.15 -30.34 -10.64
CA GLU A 126 -1.50 -30.73 -12.01
C GLU A 126 -2.68 -29.92 -12.55
N ILE A 127 -3.68 -29.62 -11.71
CA ILE A 127 -4.82 -28.78 -12.09
C ILE A 127 -4.38 -27.35 -12.37
N VAL A 128 -3.67 -26.72 -11.44
CA VAL A 128 -3.31 -25.30 -11.55
C VAL A 128 -2.18 -25.02 -12.54
N THR A 129 -1.46 -26.04 -13.00
CA THR A 129 -0.47 -25.91 -14.09
C THR A 129 -1.10 -25.91 -15.48
N GLN A 130 -2.38 -26.28 -15.61
CA GLN A 130 -3.02 -26.32 -16.93
C GLN A 130 -3.21 -24.92 -17.50
N ASP A 131 -2.85 -24.77 -18.77
CA ASP A 131 -2.86 -23.48 -19.45
C ASP A 131 -4.29 -22.91 -19.58
N ASP A 132 -5.33 -23.74 -19.58
CA ASP A 132 -6.73 -23.33 -19.63
C ASP A 132 -7.42 -23.34 -18.27
N PHE A 133 -6.67 -23.45 -17.16
CA PHE A 133 -7.25 -23.52 -15.81
C PHE A 133 -8.24 -22.38 -15.52
N PHE A 134 -7.89 -21.15 -15.91
CA PHE A 134 -8.76 -19.98 -15.73
C PHE A 134 -9.90 -19.86 -16.76
N ASP A 135 -9.93 -20.72 -17.78
CA ASP A 135 -11.02 -20.85 -18.75
C ASP A 135 -12.06 -21.92 -18.32
N GLU A 136 -11.75 -22.75 -17.33
CA GLU A 136 -12.67 -23.71 -16.73
C GLU A 136 -13.90 -23.04 -16.11
N TYR A 137 -14.90 -23.84 -15.76
CA TYR A 137 -16.10 -23.30 -15.13
C TYR A 137 -15.74 -22.58 -13.83
N PRO A 138 -16.18 -21.32 -13.66
CA PRO A 138 -16.06 -20.55 -12.45
C PRO A 138 -16.05 -21.33 -11.11
N GLU A 139 -17.13 -22.02 -10.78
CA GLU A 139 -17.19 -22.67 -9.47
C GLU A 139 -16.08 -23.71 -9.26
N PHE A 140 -15.62 -24.38 -10.32
CA PHE A 140 -14.49 -25.31 -10.24
C PHE A 140 -13.20 -24.59 -9.81
N ILE A 141 -12.82 -23.50 -10.51
CA ILE A 141 -11.57 -22.79 -10.22
C ILE A 141 -11.60 -22.15 -8.81
N LEU A 142 -12.73 -21.62 -8.35
CA LEU A 142 -12.85 -21.10 -6.98
C LEU A 142 -12.59 -22.18 -5.92
N ASN A 143 -13.20 -23.36 -6.09
CA ASN A 143 -13.01 -24.45 -5.13
C ASN A 143 -11.58 -25.01 -5.17
N VAL A 144 -10.93 -25.04 -6.34
CA VAL A 144 -9.50 -25.39 -6.43
C VAL A 144 -8.65 -24.37 -5.67
N ILE A 145 -8.93 -23.07 -5.82
CA ILE A 145 -8.22 -22.01 -5.10
C ILE A 145 -8.45 -22.13 -3.58
N ASP A 146 -9.67 -22.45 -3.12
CA ASP A 146 -9.94 -22.70 -1.69
C ASP A 146 -9.09 -23.86 -1.13
N ILE A 147 -8.84 -24.90 -1.94
CA ILE A 147 -7.95 -26.00 -1.57
C ILE A 147 -6.50 -25.52 -1.46
N VAL A 148 -6.04 -24.67 -2.39
CA VAL A 148 -4.70 -24.06 -2.31
C VAL A 148 -4.57 -23.16 -1.08
N LEU A 149 -5.61 -22.39 -0.74
CA LEU A 149 -5.65 -21.59 0.48
C LEU A 149 -5.46 -22.45 1.73
N TYR A 150 -6.12 -23.60 1.80
CA TYR A 150 -5.90 -24.56 2.87
C TYR A 150 -4.46 -25.10 2.88
N ILE A 151 -3.90 -25.46 1.72
CA ILE A 151 -2.50 -25.92 1.63
C ILE A 151 -1.53 -24.89 2.22
N VAL A 152 -1.69 -23.61 1.87
CA VAL A 152 -0.89 -22.50 2.41
C VAL A 152 -1.11 -22.34 3.92
N HIS A 153 -2.36 -22.40 4.38
CA HIS A 153 -2.69 -22.28 5.80
C HIS A 153 -2.04 -23.38 6.66
N VAL A 154 -2.03 -24.63 6.18
CA VAL A 154 -1.37 -25.73 6.90
C VAL A 154 0.15 -25.57 6.93
N HIS A 155 0.74 -25.08 5.84
CA HIS A 155 2.18 -24.81 5.77
C HIS A 155 2.58 -23.74 6.81
N ASP A 156 1.82 -22.65 6.92
CA ASP A 156 2.11 -21.56 7.86
C ASP A 156 2.04 -21.99 9.33
N MET A 157 1.19 -22.96 9.67
CA MET A 157 1.14 -23.53 11.02
C MET A 157 2.41 -24.30 11.42
N GLY A 158 3.40 -24.46 10.54
CA GLY A 158 4.70 -25.10 10.84
C GLY A 158 4.58 -26.58 11.22
N ARG A 159 3.44 -27.21 10.89
CA ARG A 159 3.09 -28.57 11.33
C ARG A 159 3.43 -29.66 10.33
N LEU A 160 3.71 -29.30 9.09
CA LEU A 160 4.19 -30.20 8.06
C LEU A 160 5.54 -29.65 7.60
N GLY A 161 6.51 -30.54 7.37
CA GLY A 161 7.84 -30.15 6.92
C GLY A 161 7.79 -29.34 5.62
N ARG A 162 8.96 -28.90 5.14
CA ARG A 162 9.14 -28.18 3.87
C ARG A 162 8.77 -29.05 2.65
N ASP A 163 7.51 -29.43 2.54
CA ASP A 163 7.00 -30.25 1.46
C ASP A 163 7.12 -29.44 0.16
N GLU A 164 7.96 -29.94 -0.73
CA GLU A 164 8.23 -29.35 -2.03
C GLU A 164 6.93 -29.28 -2.86
N ALA A 165 6.06 -30.28 -2.75
CA ALA A 165 4.80 -30.32 -3.50
C ALA A 165 3.86 -29.15 -3.14
N GLN A 166 3.84 -28.73 -1.88
CA GLN A 166 3.03 -27.58 -1.45
C GLN A 166 3.54 -26.28 -2.06
N ARG A 167 4.87 -26.07 -2.01
CA ARG A 167 5.52 -24.89 -2.59
C ARG A 167 5.36 -24.87 -4.10
N ASP A 168 5.47 -26.02 -4.75
CA ASP A 168 5.33 -26.17 -6.19
C ASP A 168 3.89 -25.93 -6.65
N THR A 169 2.90 -26.37 -5.87
CA THR A 169 1.48 -26.08 -6.12
C THR A 169 1.23 -24.57 -6.12
N LEU A 170 1.71 -23.87 -5.09
CA LEU A 170 1.58 -22.41 -4.99
C LEU A 170 2.34 -21.69 -6.10
N GLY A 171 3.58 -22.12 -6.39
CA GLY A 171 4.39 -21.58 -7.47
C GLY A 171 3.72 -21.74 -8.82
N ALA A 172 3.15 -22.91 -9.10
CA ALA A 172 2.39 -23.19 -10.32
C ALA A 172 1.14 -22.29 -10.45
N LEU A 173 0.35 -22.15 -9.38
CA LEU A 173 -0.81 -21.26 -9.39
C LEU A 173 -0.40 -19.81 -9.69
N CYS A 174 0.68 -19.32 -9.05
CA CYS A 174 1.13 -17.94 -9.23
C CYS A 174 1.69 -17.67 -10.64
N GLU A 175 2.39 -18.64 -11.24
CA GLU A 175 2.81 -18.55 -12.64
C GLU A 175 1.60 -18.48 -13.57
N ASN A 176 0.59 -19.34 -13.35
CA ASN A 176 -0.62 -19.34 -14.18
C ASN A 176 -1.41 -18.03 -14.02
N VAL A 177 -1.54 -17.50 -12.80
CA VAL A 177 -2.13 -16.18 -12.53
C VAL A 177 -1.45 -15.08 -13.36
N TRP A 178 -0.13 -15.13 -13.46
CA TRP A 178 0.63 -14.16 -14.24
C TRP A 178 0.41 -14.30 -15.75
N GLU A 179 0.56 -15.51 -16.27
CA GLU A 179 0.40 -15.81 -17.70
C GLU A 179 -1.04 -15.55 -18.18
N ARG A 180 -2.02 -15.76 -17.30
CA ARG A 180 -3.45 -15.59 -17.58
C ARG A 180 -4.05 -14.33 -16.95
N ARG A 181 -3.22 -13.36 -16.54
CA ARG A 181 -3.67 -12.10 -15.89
C ARG A 181 -4.82 -11.36 -16.59
N MET A 182 -4.91 -11.46 -17.93
CA MET A 182 -6.00 -10.85 -18.70
C MET A 182 -7.38 -11.46 -18.40
N LEU A 183 -7.45 -12.71 -17.93
CA LEU A 183 -8.68 -13.35 -17.47
C LEU A 183 -9.15 -12.84 -16.11
N LEU A 184 -8.28 -12.14 -15.37
CA LEU A 184 -8.61 -11.54 -14.08
C LEU A 184 -9.08 -10.10 -14.21
N VAL A 185 -8.99 -9.49 -15.41
CA VAL A 185 -9.61 -8.18 -15.69
C VAL A 185 -11.13 -8.34 -15.67
N ASP A 186 -11.91 -7.28 -15.43
CA ASP A 186 -13.37 -7.38 -15.55
C ASP A 186 -13.79 -7.52 -17.03
N ASP A 187 -14.78 -8.36 -17.30
CA ASP A 187 -15.25 -8.67 -18.66
C ASP A 187 -16.76 -8.91 -18.66
N GLU A 188 -17.48 -7.92 -19.17
CA GLU A 188 -18.93 -7.92 -19.23
C GLU A 188 -19.51 -9.13 -19.98
N SER A 189 -18.75 -9.75 -20.88
CA SER A 189 -19.24 -10.91 -21.65
C SER A 189 -19.37 -12.16 -20.79
N LEU A 190 -18.40 -12.43 -19.90
CA LEU A 190 -18.47 -13.56 -18.96
C LEU A 190 -19.31 -13.24 -17.72
N GLU A 191 -19.34 -11.98 -17.28
CA GLU A 191 -20.16 -11.55 -16.14
C GLU A 191 -21.66 -11.81 -16.37
N ARG A 192 -22.12 -11.87 -17.64
CA ARG A 192 -23.50 -12.28 -17.98
C ARG A 192 -23.81 -13.72 -17.60
N TYR A 193 -22.83 -14.61 -17.59
CA TYR A 193 -23.04 -16.03 -17.27
C TYR A 193 -22.77 -16.33 -15.80
N CYS A 194 -21.79 -15.64 -15.19
CA CYS A 194 -21.38 -15.84 -13.81
C CYS A 194 -21.03 -14.50 -13.14
N PRO A 195 -22.04 -13.71 -12.70
CA PRO A 195 -21.82 -12.41 -12.09
C PRO A 195 -20.95 -12.47 -10.83
N GLY A 196 -20.00 -11.53 -10.70
CA GLY A 196 -19.14 -11.34 -9.52
C GLY A 196 -18.03 -12.37 -9.38
N TYR A 197 -17.92 -13.31 -10.32
CA TYR A 197 -17.06 -14.46 -10.16
C TYR A 197 -15.57 -14.13 -10.26
N ARG A 198 -15.17 -13.27 -11.21
CA ARG A 198 -13.76 -12.84 -11.32
C ARG A 198 -13.33 -12.07 -10.06
N GLY A 199 -14.24 -11.25 -9.52
CA GLY A 199 -14.06 -10.65 -8.20
C GLY A 199 -13.83 -11.68 -7.09
N GLY A 200 -14.60 -12.77 -7.10
CA GLY A 200 -14.41 -13.91 -6.20
C GLY A 200 -13.05 -14.59 -6.34
N ILE A 201 -12.57 -14.87 -7.57
CA ILE A 201 -11.22 -15.40 -7.79
C ILE A 201 -10.17 -14.46 -7.21
N ARG A 202 -10.24 -13.16 -7.54
CA ARG A 202 -9.26 -12.17 -7.09
C ARG A 202 -9.23 -12.08 -5.57
N GLU A 203 -10.40 -12.14 -4.93
CA GLU A 203 -10.52 -12.18 -3.47
C GLU A 203 -9.79 -13.39 -2.88
N GLN A 204 -10.04 -14.60 -3.37
CA GLN A 204 -9.41 -15.79 -2.83
C GLN A 204 -7.90 -15.84 -3.10
N LEU A 205 -7.46 -15.43 -4.29
CA LEU A 205 -6.04 -15.28 -4.59
C LEU A 205 -5.37 -14.25 -3.66
N LYS A 206 -6.03 -13.13 -3.38
CA LYS A 206 -5.54 -12.12 -2.43
C LYS A 206 -5.39 -12.72 -1.04
N MET A 207 -6.36 -13.49 -0.54
CA MET A 207 -6.26 -14.15 0.78
C MET A 207 -5.07 -15.11 0.85
N ILE A 208 -4.84 -15.91 -0.20
CA ILE A 208 -3.66 -16.80 -0.30
C ILE A 208 -2.38 -15.98 -0.20
N LEU A 209 -2.26 -14.94 -1.02
CA LEU A 209 -1.04 -14.16 -1.16
C LEU A 209 -0.75 -13.28 0.06
N VAL A 210 -1.78 -12.80 0.76
CA VAL A 210 -1.64 -12.13 2.05
C VAL A 210 -1.10 -13.10 3.10
N GLY A 211 -1.66 -14.32 3.18
CA GLY A 211 -1.14 -15.36 4.05
C GLY A 211 0.33 -15.68 3.78
N VAL A 212 0.70 -15.78 2.50
CA VAL A 212 2.11 -15.97 2.08
C VAL A 212 2.98 -14.77 2.45
N ALA A 213 2.52 -13.55 2.18
CA ALA A 213 3.29 -12.33 2.44
C ALA A 213 3.53 -12.08 3.93
N MET A 214 2.60 -12.52 4.79
CA MET A 214 2.71 -12.44 6.24
C MET A 214 3.50 -13.60 6.85
N SER A 215 3.72 -14.68 6.09
CA SER A 215 4.46 -15.85 6.57
C SER A 215 5.96 -15.55 6.69
N PRO A 216 6.64 -16.02 7.75
CA PRO A 216 8.09 -15.88 7.89
C PRO A 216 8.87 -16.87 7.00
N ILE A 217 8.18 -17.73 6.24
CA ILE A 217 8.81 -18.81 5.46
C ILE A 217 9.03 -18.35 4.03
N THR A 218 10.23 -18.60 3.50
CA THR A 218 10.52 -18.41 2.08
C THR A 218 10.02 -19.59 1.27
N PHE A 219 9.32 -19.30 0.18
CA PHE A 219 8.71 -20.34 -0.67
C PHE A 219 9.63 -20.77 -1.82
N GLY A 220 10.72 -20.03 -2.08
CA GLY A 220 11.66 -20.31 -3.17
C GLY A 220 11.16 -19.85 -4.55
N TYR A 221 9.98 -19.23 -4.61
CA TYR A 221 9.33 -18.76 -5.84
C TYR A 221 9.04 -17.26 -5.80
N GLU A 222 9.93 -16.47 -5.19
CA GLU A 222 9.71 -15.05 -4.90
C GLU A 222 9.26 -14.24 -6.12
N ARG A 223 9.85 -14.48 -7.31
CA ARG A 223 9.43 -13.77 -8.53
C ARG A 223 7.98 -14.07 -8.92
N ARG A 224 7.54 -15.33 -8.82
CA ARG A 224 6.17 -15.76 -9.15
C ARG A 224 5.18 -15.18 -8.17
N LEU A 225 5.53 -15.22 -6.88
CA LEU A 225 4.70 -14.66 -5.81
C LEU A 225 4.55 -13.15 -5.96
N ARG A 226 5.64 -12.41 -6.26
CA ARG A 226 5.59 -10.97 -6.54
C ARG A 226 4.68 -10.63 -7.71
N ARG A 227 4.81 -11.37 -8.82
CA ARG A 227 3.94 -11.24 -9.99
C ARG A 227 2.47 -11.42 -9.59
N ALA A 228 2.13 -12.51 -8.90
CA ALA A 228 0.76 -12.76 -8.47
C ALA A 228 0.24 -11.70 -7.48
N SER A 229 1.03 -11.31 -6.48
CA SER A 229 0.67 -10.25 -5.52
C SER A 229 0.43 -8.91 -6.20
N PHE A 230 1.26 -8.56 -7.18
CA PHE A 230 1.08 -7.36 -7.99
C PHE A 230 -0.22 -7.41 -8.80
N ILE A 231 -0.52 -8.52 -9.47
CA ILE A 231 -1.78 -8.70 -10.22
C ILE A 231 -3.00 -8.54 -9.31
N CYS A 232 -2.97 -9.16 -8.13
CA CYS A 232 -4.06 -9.05 -7.16
C CYS A 232 -4.22 -7.64 -6.61
N TRP A 233 -3.13 -6.91 -6.35
CA TRP A 233 -3.21 -5.48 -5.99
C TRP A 233 -3.74 -4.62 -7.15
N TYR A 234 -3.19 -4.82 -8.35
CA TYR A 234 -3.46 -4.00 -9.53
C TYR A 234 -4.92 -4.10 -9.98
N TYR A 235 -5.49 -5.31 -10.00
CA TYR A 235 -6.90 -5.56 -10.36
C TYR A 235 -7.84 -5.66 -9.15
N SER A 236 -7.39 -5.34 -7.93
CA SER A 236 -8.30 -5.32 -6.78
C SER A 236 -9.39 -4.27 -7.00
N PRO A 237 -10.68 -4.62 -6.88
CA PRO A 237 -11.76 -3.67 -7.08
C PRO A 237 -11.76 -2.58 -6.00
N GLU A 238 -12.18 -1.37 -6.35
CA GLU A 238 -12.44 -0.32 -5.38
C GLU A 238 -13.79 -0.59 -4.72
N ARG A 239 -13.79 -1.30 -3.58
CA ARG A 239 -15.01 -1.46 -2.79
C ARG A 239 -15.35 -0.16 -2.09
N ARG A 240 -16.57 0.32 -2.31
CA ARG A 240 -17.11 1.54 -1.67
C ARG A 240 -17.84 1.25 -0.35
N ASP A 241 -18.00 -0.02 0.01
CA ASP A 241 -18.74 -0.41 1.21
C ASP A 241 -17.86 -0.26 2.46
N ASP A 242 -18.25 0.65 3.35
CA ASP A 242 -17.42 1.17 4.45
C ASP A 242 -16.88 0.09 5.41
N ASP A 243 -17.66 -0.98 5.67
CA ASP A 243 -17.30 -1.97 6.71
C ASP A 243 -16.19 -2.94 6.28
N LEU A 244 -16.19 -3.37 5.01
CA LEU A 244 -15.17 -4.31 4.48
C LEU A 244 -13.99 -3.60 3.82
N ALA A 245 -14.11 -2.30 3.55
CA ALA A 245 -13.09 -1.51 2.87
C ALA A 245 -11.80 -1.36 3.68
N ALA A 246 -11.86 -1.41 5.01
CA ALA A 246 -10.67 -1.30 5.86
C ALA A 246 -9.74 -2.51 5.73
N GLU A 247 -10.28 -3.72 5.88
CA GLU A 247 -9.53 -4.98 5.75
C GLU A 247 -9.02 -5.17 4.31
N ASP A 248 -9.85 -4.88 3.31
CA ASP A 248 -9.45 -4.97 1.91
C ASP A 248 -8.30 -4.02 1.55
N THR A 249 -8.32 -2.81 2.12
CA THR A 249 -7.24 -1.82 1.95
C THR A 249 -5.95 -2.29 2.62
N GLU A 250 -6.04 -2.86 3.82
CA GLU A 250 -4.88 -3.42 4.52
C GLU A 250 -4.26 -4.57 3.72
N ASN A 251 -5.09 -5.53 3.29
CA ASN A 251 -4.68 -6.66 2.44
C ASN A 251 -4.04 -6.18 1.13
N SER A 252 -4.65 -5.19 0.46
CA SER A 252 -4.10 -4.59 -0.75
C SER A 252 -2.74 -3.93 -0.51
N SER A 253 -2.53 -3.32 0.66
CA SER A 253 -1.27 -2.68 1.05
C SER A 253 -0.18 -3.71 1.30
N ILE A 254 -0.51 -4.82 1.97
CA ILE A 254 0.38 -5.96 2.20
C ILE A 254 0.85 -6.54 0.86
N LEU A 255 -0.07 -6.71 -0.12
CA LEU A 255 0.29 -7.24 -1.43
C LEU A 255 1.22 -6.29 -2.22
N LEU A 256 0.96 -4.98 -2.20
CA LEU A 256 1.84 -4.00 -2.84
C LEU A 256 3.22 -4.00 -2.17
N GLU A 257 3.27 -4.02 -0.84
CA GLU A 257 4.50 -4.09 -0.06
C GLU A 257 5.29 -5.36 -0.38
N TYR A 258 4.62 -6.51 -0.45
CA TYR A 258 5.28 -7.76 -0.78
C TYR A 258 5.81 -7.76 -2.21
N ALA A 259 5.00 -7.32 -3.19
CA ALA A 259 5.40 -7.27 -4.60
C ALA A 259 6.61 -6.37 -4.83
N THR A 260 6.66 -5.22 -4.15
CA THR A 260 7.64 -4.16 -4.41
C THR A 260 8.72 -4.04 -3.34
N GLY A 261 8.61 -4.75 -2.22
CA GLY A 261 9.55 -4.70 -1.10
C GLY A 261 10.44 -5.90 -0.99
N SER A 262 11.38 -5.90 -0.04
CA SER A 262 12.34 -7.00 0.09
C SER A 262 11.74 -8.30 0.66
N GLY A 263 10.42 -8.35 0.85
CA GLY A 263 9.67 -9.52 1.33
C GLY A 263 9.95 -9.83 2.79
N GLY A 264 9.24 -9.16 3.72
CA GLY A 264 9.07 -9.50 5.16
C GLY A 264 10.31 -9.57 6.06
N HIS A 265 11.46 -9.93 5.52
CA HIS A 265 12.74 -10.04 6.20
C HIS A 265 13.34 -8.65 6.26
N THR A 266 13.09 -7.94 7.36
CA THR A 266 13.96 -6.85 7.75
C THR A 266 15.38 -7.42 7.82
N PRO A 267 16.30 -6.99 6.94
CA PRO A 267 17.68 -7.46 6.99
C PRO A 267 18.21 -7.03 8.36
N GLN A 268 18.37 -7.99 9.28
CA GLN A 268 18.73 -7.65 10.66
C GLN A 268 20.15 -7.06 10.76
N THR A 269 20.95 -7.05 9.70
CA THR A 269 22.21 -6.30 9.63
C THR A 269 22.54 -5.85 8.20
N THR A 270 23.10 -4.64 8.07
CA THR A 270 23.47 -3.98 6.80
C THR A 270 24.62 -4.64 6.03
N ALA A 271 25.16 -5.75 6.53
CA ALA A 271 26.30 -6.45 5.95
C ALA A 271 25.91 -7.75 5.21
N ASP A 272 24.62 -8.09 5.11
CA ASP A 272 24.18 -9.32 4.45
C ASP A 272 24.24 -9.18 2.91
N PRO A 273 25.09 -9.96 2.22
CA PRO A 273 25.12 -10.00 0.75
C PRO A 273 23.75 -10.32 0.12
N GLY A 274 22.86 -11.01 0.84
CA GLY A 274 21.50 -11.31 0.39
C GLY A 274 20.62 -10.07 0.15
N ALA A 275 20.86 -8.97 0.87
CA ALA A 275 20.07 -7.75 0.72
C ALA A 275 20.24 -7.10 -0.67
N SER A 276 21.45 -7.14 -1.23
CA SER A 276 21.70 -6.62 -2.57
C SER A 276 21.02 -7.45 -3.66
N LEU A 277 20.99 -8.78 -3.50
CA LEU A 277 20.33 -9.68 -4.44
C LEU A 277 18.81 -9.48 -4.43
N ALA A 278 18.22 -9.31 -3.24
CA ALA A 278 16.80 -9.01 -3.09
C ALA A 278 16.42 -7.68 -3.76
N LEU A 279 17.24 -6.64 -3.59
CA LEU A 279 17.02 -5.34 -4.23
C LEU A 279 17.08 -5.45 -5.76
N ASN A 280 18.07 -6.14 -6.31
CA ASN A 280 18.17 -6.36 -7.75
C ASN A 280 16.95 -7.13 -8.28
N THR A 281 16.46 -8.12 -7.53
CA THR A 281 15.25 -8.88 -7.90
C THR A 281 14.01 -7.98 -8.00
N VAL A 282 13.84 -7.04 -7.07
CA VAL A 282 12.74 -6.06 -7.10
C VAL A 282 12.88 -5.14 -8.30
N GLN A 283 14.09 -4.67 -8.59
CA GLN A 283 14.34 -3.82 -9.75
C GLN A 283 14.02 -4.58 -11.05
N ASP A 284 14.55 -5.79 -11.24
CA ASP A 284 14.29 -6.58 -12.43
C ASP A 284 12.78 -6.83 -12.61
N PHE A 285 12.06 -7.15 -11.53
CA PHE A 285 10.60 -7.26 -11.54
C PHE A 285 9.93 -5.94 -11.99
N MET A 286 10.27 -4.82 -11.38
CA MET A 286 9.65 -3.53 -11.73
C MET A 286 9.93 -3.12 -13.18
N ARG A 287 11.11 -3.43 -13.73
CA ARG A 287 11.45 -3.14 -15.13
C ARG A 287 10.76 -4.09 -16.10
N GLU A 288 10.96 -5.40 -15.92
CA GLU A 288 10.59 -6.43 -16.89
C GLU A 288 9.10 -6.79 -16.82
N ASP A 289 8.52 -6.74 -15.63
CA ASP A 289 7.17 -7.24 -15.38
C ASP A 289 6.16 -6.10 -15.20
N VAL A 290 6.52 -5.02 -14.48
CA VAL A 290 5.59 -3.90 -14.27
C VAL A 290 5.67 -2.86 -15.39
N LEU A 291 6.83 -2.24 -15.58
CA LEU A 291 6.98 -1.13 -16.52
C LEU A 291 6.78 -1.57 -17.97
N LEU A 292 7.34 -2.72 -18.35
CA LEU A 292 7.24 -3.24 -19.71
C LEU A 292 5.80 -3.64 -20.09
N ILE A 293 5.04 -4.24 -19.16
CA ILE A 293 3.72 -4.81 -19.45
C ILE A 293 2.59 -3.80 -19.19
N PHE A 294 2.62 -3.10 -18.06
CA PHE A 294 1.55 -2.19 -17.64
C PHE A 294 1.84 -0.73 -17.99
N GLY A 295 3.12 -0.36 -18.07
CA GLY A 295 3.54 1.02 -18.27
C GLY A 295 3.49 1.86 -16.99
N ALA A 296 4.18 2.99 -17.02
CA ALA A 296 4.28 3.88 -15.86
C ALA A 296 2.94 4.55 -15.51
N LYS A 297 2.23 5.06 -16.52
CA LYS A 297 0.98 5.80 -16.31
C LYS A 297 -0.12 4.96 -15.64
N PRO A 298 -0.51 3.77 -16.15
CA PRO A 298 -1.54 2.95 -15.50
C PRO A 298 -1.16 2.49 -14.09
N PHE A 299 0.13 2.20 -13.85
CA PHE A 299 0.64 1.93 -12.52
C PHE A 299 0.44 3.11 -11.57
N MET A 300 0.76 4.33 -12.00
CA MET A 300 0.60 5.54 -11.18
C MET A 300 -0.87 5.88 -10.93
N GLU A 301 -1.76 5.67 -11.91
CA GLU A 301 -3.21 5.83 -11.73
C GLU A 301 -3.75 4.85 -10.68
N ARG A 302 -3.31 3.58 -10.72
CA ARG A 302 -3.69 2.59 -9.71
C ARG A 302 -3.16 2.95 -8.32
N LEU A 303 -1.91 3.40 -8.23
CA LEU A 303 -1.29 3.84 -6.98
C LEU A 303 -2.01 5.06 -6.38
N PHE A 304 -2.38 6.03 -7.22
CA PHE A 304 -3.18 7.19 -6.82
C PHE A 304 -4.47 6.75 -6.11
N LYS A 305 -5.23 5.83 -6.71
CA LYS A 305 -6.45 5.26 -6.12
C LYS A 305 -6.21 4.59 -4.77
N THR A 306 -5.10 3.84 -4.62
CA THR A 306 -4.72 3.23 -3.33
C THR A 306 -4.46 4.28 -2.24
N LEU A 307 -3.80 5.39 -2.59
CA LEU A 307 -3.46 6.45 -1.65
C LEU A 307 -4.67 7.32 -1.27
N GLU A 308 -5.59 7.56 -2.21
CA GLU A 308 -6.82 8.32 -1.94
C GLU A 308 -7.79 7.60 -1.01
N HIS A 309 -7.68 6.27 -0.89
CA HIS A 309 -8.59 5.49 -0.08
C HIS A 309 -8.60 5.96 1.40
N PRO A 310 -9.76 6.32 1.98
CA PRO A 310 -9.81 6.93 3.32
C PRO A 310 -9.28 6.05 4.46
N THR A 311 -9.41 4.74 4.32
CA THR A 311 -8.94 3.76 5.33
C THR A 311 -7.44 3.48 5.24
N THR A 312 -6.75 3.98 4.20
CA THR A 312 -5.29 3.92 4.10
C THR A 312 -4.69 4.85 5.15
N ILE A 313 -4.48 4.31 6.35
CA ILE A 313 -3.84 4.94 7.52
C ILE A 313 -2.97 3.91 8.28
N ASN A 314 -2.18 4.37 9.23
CA ASN A 314 -1.31 3.58 10.11
C ASN A 314 -0.27 2.74 9.34
N LYS A 315 -0.22 1.43 9.60
CA LYS A 315 0.75 0.51 9.01
C LYS A 315 0.57 0.46 7.49
N ALA A 316 -0.65 0.17 7.03
CA ALA A 316 -1.01 0.14 5.61
C ALA A 316 -0.54 1.37 4.83
N LEU A 317 -0.72 2.57 5.40
CA LEU A 317 -0.22 3.81 4.81
C LEU A 317 1.30 3.88 4.73
N SER A 318 1.99 3.50 5.81
CA SER A 318 3.45 3.50 5.84
C SER A 318 4.03 2.51 4.84
N ASP A 319 3.42 1.33 4.73
CA ASP A 319 3.80 0.30 3.77
C ASP A 319 3.59 0.79 2.32
N ASN A 320 2.44 1.39 2.03
CA ASN A 320 2.13 1.95 0.71
C ASN A 320 3.08 3.08 0.31
N ILE A 321 3.37 4.03 1.21
CA ILE A 321 4.29 5.14 0.90
C ILE A 321 5.72 4.63 0.72
N THR A 322 6.17 3.68 1.55
CA THR A 322 7.50 3.07 1.40
C THR A 322 7.63 2.33 0.08
N SER A 323 6.60 1.57 -0.29
CA SER A 323 6.51 0.84 -1.55
C SER A 323 6.49 1.78 -2.76
N ALA A 324 5.66 2.83 -2.70
CA ALA A 324 5.59 3.88 -3.71
C ALA A 324 6.95 4.56 -3.88
N ALA A 325 7.57 4.99 -2.77
CA ALA A 325 8.86 5.65 -2.78
C ALA A 325 9.91 4.80 -3.50
N ARG A 326 10.02 3.53 -3.13
CA ARG A 326 10.96 2.59 -3.75
C ARG A 326 10.71 2.40 -5.25
N CYS A 327 9.45 2.23 -5.65
CA CYS A 327 9.11 2.05 -7.07
C CYS A 327 9.44 3.30 -7.89
N ILE A 328 8.97 4.46 -7.42
CA ILE A 328 9.11 5.75 -8.10
C ILE A 328 10.58 6.11 -8.24
N THR A 329 11.39 5.97 -7.20
CA THR A 329 12.80 6.38 -7.25
C THR A 329 13.69 5.40 -8.01
N THR A 330 13.18 4.25 -8.45
CA THR A 330 13.97 3.28 -9.21
C THR A 330 14.03 3.64 -10.70
N TYR A 331 12.92 4.04 -11.33
CA TYR A 331 12.84 4.27 -12.78
C TYR A 331 12.46 5.71 -13.14
N ASP A 332 13.10 6.26 -14.17
CA ASP A 332 12.82 7.64 -14.58
C ASP A 332 11.38 7.80 -15.09
N GLU A 333 10.84 6.76 -15.72
CA GLU A 333 9.49 6.70 -16.26
C GLU A 333 8.42 6.95 -15.19
N PHE A 334 8.57 6.38 -13.99
CA PHE A 334 7.65 6.64 -12.88
C PHE A 334 7.80 8.06 -12.31
N ILE A 335 9.04 8.58 -12.26
CA ILE A 335 9.29 9.96 -11.79
C ILE A 335 8.63 10.98 -12.74
N LEU A 336 8.70 10.74 -14.06
CA LEU A 336 8.06 11.63 -15.05
C LEU A 336 6.52 11.62 -14.96
N GLU A 337 5.92 10.49 -14.60
CA GLU A 337 4.47 10.36 -14.38
C GLU A 337 4.00 10.82 -12.99
N LEU A 338 4.91 11.20 -12.08
CA LEU A 338 4.57 11.53 -10.71
C LEU A 338 3.67 12.75 -10.55
N ALA A 339 3.92 13.81 -11.34
CA ALA A 339 3.10 15.02 -11.31
C ALA A 339 1.81 14.87 -12.14
N PRO A 340 1.85 14.40 -13.41
CA PRO A 340 0.63 14.23 -14.20
C PRO A 340 -0.41 13.28 -13.60
N SER A 341 0.02 12.27 -12.84
CA SER A 341 -0.88 11.29 -12.21
C SER A 341 -1.57 11.79 -10.93
N GLY A 342 -1.12 12.91 -10.35
CA GLY A 342 -1.62 13.39 -9.06
C GLY A 342 -1.12 12.62 -7.84
N VAL A 343 -0.29 11.58 -8.03
CA VAL A 343 0.25 10.75 -6.94
C VAL A 343 1.02 11.59 -5.91
N MET A 344 1.76 12.61 -6.35
CA MET A 344 2.49 13.49 -5.43
C MET A 344 1.58 14.16 -4.40
N LYS A 345 0.44 14.70 -4.86
CA LYS A 345 -0.54 15.33 -3.98
C LYS A 345 -1.20 14.28 -3.08
N ALA A 346 -1.58 13.12 -3.63
CA ALA A 346 -2.17 12.04 -2.86
C ALA A 346 -1.25 11.55 -1.73
N LEU A 347 0.07 11.44 -1.98
CA LEU A 347 1.07 11.11 -0.96
C LEU A 347 1.09 12.14 0.18
N LEU A 348 1.07 13.44 -0.16
CA LEU A 348 1.04 14.52 0.84
C LEU A 348 -0.26 14.50 1.66
N ASP A 349 -1.41 14.39 1.00
CA ASP A 349 -2.73 14.34 1.64
C ASP A 349 -2.83 13.12 2.57
N THR A 350 -2.24 12.00 2.17
CA THR A 350 -2.14 10.77 2.95
C THR A 350 -1.27 10.97 4.20
N VAL A 351 -0.09 11.59 4.09
CA VAL A 351 0.75 11.95 5.26
C VAL A 351 0.02 12.93 6.20
N ASN A 352 -0.78 13.84 5.67
CA ASN A 352 -1.61 14.76 6.45
C ASN A 352 -2.76 14.04 7.17
N ARG A 353 -3.39 13.07 6.50
CA ARG A 353 -4.38 12.17 7.09
C ARG A 353 -3.77 11.34 8.21
N GLN A 354 -2.56 10.79 8.02
CA GLN A 354 -1.83 10.09 9.07
C GLN A 354 -1.54 10.97 10.29
N ALA A 355 -1.11 12.22 10.06
CA ALA A 355 -0.81 13.15 11.13
C ALA A 355 -2.04 13.50 11.99
N SER A 356 -3.24 13.54 11.39
CA SER A 356 -4.49 13.95 12.02
C SER A 356 -5.33 12.80 12.59
N GLN A 357 -5.33 11.65 11.91
CA GLN A 357 -6.19 10.50 12.21
C GLN A 357 -5.43 9.26 12.65
N GLY A 358 -4.14 9.17 12.33
CA GLY A 358 -3.32 8.01 12.63
C GLY A 358 -2.98 7.84 14.11
N ARG A 359 -2.57 6.61 14.46
CA ARG A 359 -2.03 6.25 15.77
C ARG A 359 -0.74 7.04 16.03
N GLN A 360 -0.50 7.36 17.30
CA GLN A 360 0.72 8.05 17.72
C GLN A 360 1.97 7.24 17.38
N GLY A 361 3.04 7.92 16.98
CA GLY A 361 4.32 7.29 16.58
C GLY A 361 4.34 6.67 15.18
N GLN A 362 3.21 6.57 14.48
CA GLN A 362 3.14 5.97 13.14
C GLN A 362 3.37 6.99 12.00
N GLN A 363 3.40 8.29 12.30
CA GLN A 363 3.59 9.33 11.28
C GLN A 363 5.04 9.40 10.78
N SER A 364 6.02 9.10 11.64
CA SER A 364 7.45 9.24 11.31
C SER A 364 7.81 8.41 10.10
N MET A 365 7.49 7.12 10.10
CA MET A 365 7.79 6.17 9.01
C MET A 365 7.34 6.71 7.65
N SER A 366 6.08 7.11 7.54
CA SER A 366 5.51 7.57 6.28
C SER A 366 6.11 8.91 5.81
N LEU A 367 6.37 9.83 6.76
CA LEU A 367 6.99 11.11 6.45
C LEU A 367 8.45 10.94 5.99
N PHE A 368 9.22 10.07 6.64
CA PHE A 368 10.61 9.81 6.28
C PHE A 368 10.74 9.04 4.97
N ALA A 369 9.81 8.12 4.68
CA ALA A 369 9.73 7.48 3.37
C ALA A 369 9.47 8.51 2.25
N LEU A 370 8.52 9.44 2.46
CA LEU A 370 8.25 10.52 1.52
C LEU A 370 9.45 11.47 1.35
N LEU A 371 10.12 11.83 2.46
CA LEU A 371 11.33 12.66 2.41
C LEU A 371 12.47 11.96 1.66
N GLY A 372 12.68 10.66 1.91
CA GLY A 372 13.66 9.84 1.20
C GLY A 372 13.39 9.86 -0.30
N MET A 373 12.13 9.65 -0.70
CA MET A 373 11.71 9.73 -2.10
C MET A 373 12.07 11.08 -2.74
N TYR A 374 11.76 12.19 -2.09
CA TYR A 374 12.08 13.53 -2.59
C TYR A 374 13.59 13.75 -2.70
N THR A 375 14.34 13.30 -1.69
CA THR A 375 15.80 13.41 -1.64
C THR A 375 16.43 12.69 -2.83
N ASP A 376 15.97 11.48 -3.14
CA ASP A 376 16.45 10.67 -4.26
C ASP A 376 16.10 11.29 -5.62
N ILE A 377 14.87 11.79 -5.79
CA ILE A 377 14.45 12.47 -7.03
C ILE A 377 15.32 13.70 -7.28
N ILE A 378 15.56 14.52 -6.25
CA ILE A 378 16.44 15.70 -6.37
C ILE A 378 17.86 15.29 -6.70
N ALA A 379 18.40 14.25 -6.04
CA ALA A 379 19.74 13.76 -6.31
C ALA A 379 19.89 13.33 -7.77
N ARG A 380 18.93 12.57 -8.31
CA ARG A 380 18.91 12.16 -9.72
C ARG A 380 18.83 13.35 -10.68
N ALA A 381 17.96 14.32 -10.39
CA ALA A 381 17.82 15.54 -11.20
C ALA A 381 19.08 16.42 -11.19
N ALA A 382 19.91 16.34 -10.15
CA ALA A 382 21.17 17.08 -10.04
C ALA A 382 22.36 16.40 -10.74
N THR A 383 22.25 15.12 -11.12
CA THR A 383 23.37 14.41 -11.78
C THR A 383 23.61 14.92 -13.21
N PRO A 384 24.84 15.31 -13.60
CA PRO A 384 25.12 15.86 -14.93
C PRO A 384 24.78 14.91 -16.10
N SER A 385 24.83 13.59 -15.86
CA SER A 385 24.54 12.57 -16.87
C SER A 385 23.08 12.55 -17.32
N THR A 386 22.14 12.99 -16.48
CA THR A 386 20.72 13.09 -16.84
C THR A 386 20.42 14.34 -17.67
N ALA A 387 21.23 15.40 -17.57
CA ALA A 387 21.06 16.62 -18.37
C ALA A 387 21.13 16.38 -19.88
N ASN A 388 21.86 15.33 -20.30
CA ASN A 388 22.00 14.98 -21.72
C ASN A 388 20.88 14.06 -22.25
N ARG A 389 20.08 13.42 -21.39
CA ARG A 389 19.05 12.43 -21.80
C ARG A 389 17.65 13.00 -22.05
N GLY A 390 17.52 14.33 -22.07
CA GLY A 390 16.25 15.02 -22.27
C GLY A 390 15.76 15.68 -20.98
N SER A 391 15.16 16.86 -21.13
CA SER A 391 14.85 17.83 -20.06
C SER A 391 13.78 17.38 -19.05
N GLY A 392 13.26 16.16 -19.14
CA GLY A 392 12.11 15.71 -18.36
C GLY A 392 12.33 15.72 -16.85
N MET A 393 13.49 15.29 -16.35
CA MET A 393 13.74 15.22 -14.90
C MET A 393 13.71 16.59 -14.21
N GLN A 394 14.13 17.64 -14.90
CA GLN A 394 14.10 18.99 -14.34
C GLN A 394 12.67 19.53 -14.17
N THR A 395 11.68 19.01 -14.91
CA THR A 395 10.28 19.46 -14.77
C THR A 395 9.63 18.93 -13.50
N VAL A 396 10.23 17.95 -12.84
CA VAL A 396 9.71 17.33 -11.61
C VAL A 396 10.03 18.19 -10.38
N ILE A 397 11.14 18.94 -10.39
CA ILE A 397 11.51 19.82 -9.27
C ILE A 397 10.43 20.89 -9.00
N PRO A 398 9.90 21.62 -10.01
CA PRO A 398 8.75 22.48 -9.79
C PRO A 398 7.54 21.79 -9.17
N ALA A 399 7.24 20.54 -9.54
CA ALA A 399 6.13 19.79 -8.94
C ALA A 399 6.39 19.48 -7.46
N LEU A 400 7.59 19.02 -7.09
CA LEU A 400 7.97 18.77 -5.69
C LEU A 400 7.82 20.01 -4.81
N VAL A 401 8.15 21.18 -5.34
CA VAL A 401 8.01 22.45 -4.61
C VAL A 401 6.54 22.87 -4.50
N ARG A 402 5.77 22.75 -5.58
CA ARG A 402 4.39 23.28 -5.63
C ARG A 402 3.36 22.34 -5.03
N GLU A 403 3.37 21.08 -5.46
CA GLU A 403 2.37 20.07 -5.10
C GLU A 403 2.87 19.18 -3.97
N GLY A 404 4.18 18.90 -3.96
CA GLY A 404 4.80 18.06 -2.95
C GLY A 404 5.13 18.77 -1.62
N CYS A 405 4.98 20.09 -1.55
CA CYS A 405 5.31 20.90 -0.38
C CYS A 405 6.71 20.61 0.21
N LEU A 406 7.74 20.49 -0.65
CA LEU A 406 9.10 20.07 -0.30
C LEU A 406 9.65 20.68 1.00
N VAL A 407 9.53 22.00 1.17
CA VAL A 407 10.04 22.72 2.35
C VAL A 407 9.27 22.34 3.62
N GLU A 408 7.96 22.17 3.53
CA GLU A 408 7.12 21.75 4.65
C GLU A 408 7.45 20.32 5.09
N ILE A 409 7.60 19.39 4.13
CA ILE A 409 7.97 18.00 4.41
C ILE A 409 9.33 17.93 5.12
N GLN A 410 10.34 18.65 4.62
CA GLN A 410 11.65 18.73 5.26
C GLN A 410 11.55 19.32 6.68
N ALA A 411 10.84 20.43 6.85
CA ALA A 411 10.65 21.07 8.14
C ALA A 411 9.94 20.16 9.16
N ARG A 412 8.90 19.44 8.73
CA ARG A 412 8.17 18.48 9.56
C ARG A 412 9.04 17.30 9.95
N ALA A 413 9.83 16.76 9.02
CA ALA A 413 10.74 15.65 9.29
C ALA A 413 11.78 16.04 10.34
N LEU A 414 12.38 17.23 10.22
CA LEU A 414 13.31 17.77 11.21
C LEU A 414 12.68 17.88 12.60
N ARG A 415 11.46 18.44 12.69
CA ARG A 415 10.73 18.55 13.96
C ARG A 415 10.42 17.19 14.58
N LEU A 416 9.92 16.23 13.80
CA LEU A 416 9.63 14.88 14.32
C LEU A 416 10.91 14.16 14.76
N CYS A 417 11.99 14.28 13.99
CA CYS A 417 13.28 13.66 14.29
C CYS A 417 13.82 14.03 15.68
N VAL A 418 13.57 15.26 16.14
CA VAL A 418 14.05 15.74 17.45
C VAL A 418 13.03 15.62 18.57
N LEU A 419 11.73 15.55 18.24
CA LEU A 419 10.66 15.43 19.24
C LEU A 419 10.41 13.98 19.66
N GLU A 420 10.77 13.01 18.82
CA GLU A 420 10.60 11.59 19.08
C GLU A 420 11.99 10.94 19.32
N PRO A 421 12.54 10.99 20.55
CA PRO A 421 13.92 10.56 20.81
C PRO A 421 14.17 9.07 20.59
N GLN A 422 13.11 8.24 20.59
CA GLN A 422 13.17 6.80 20.32
C GLN A 422 13.31 6.46 18.84
N GLN A 423 13.43 7.45 17.97
CA GLN A 423 13.56 7.25 16.53
C GLN A 423 14.95 6.72 16.14
N GLU A 424 14.94 5.77 15.21
CA GLU A 424 16.12 5.10 14.64
C GLU A 424 17.17 6.13 14.15
N PRO A 425 18.48 5.86 14.32
CA PRO A 425 19.55 6.73 13.83
C PRO A 425 19.44 7.09 12.34
N ILE A 426 18.88 6.19 11.53
CA ILE A 426 18.68 6.37 10.08
C ILE A 426 17.86 7.62 9.75
N PHE A 427 16.91 8.02 10.59
CA PHE A 427 16.07 9.19 10.32
C PHE A 427 16.83 10.51 10.41
N ARG A 428 17.87 10.59 11.26
CA ARG A 428 18.75 11.76 11.34
C ARG A 428 19.58 11.91 10.08
N VAL A 429 20.09 10.79 9.56
CA VAL A 429 20.83 10.74 8.29
C VAL A 429 19.94 11.17 7.14
N LEU A 430 18.70 10.65 7.07
CA LEU A 430 17.72 11.06 6.06
C LEU A 430 17.39 12.57 6.15
N CYS A 431 17.23 13.11 7.36
CA CYS A 431 17.01 14.55 7.56
C CYS A 431 18.17 15.40 7.02
N LEU A 432 19.42 15.03 7.33
CA LEU A 432 20.61 15.76 6.90
C LEU A 432 20.82 15.66 5.38
N ASN A 433 20.62 14.47 4.80
CA ASN A 433 20.68 14.28 3.35
C ASN A 433 19.58 15.09 2.64
N GLY A 434 18.35 15.03 3.16
CA GLY A 434 17.24 15.84 2.65
C GLY A 434 17.53 17.34 2.71
N LEU A 435 18.09 17.82 3.83
CA LEU A 435 18.53 19.22 4.00
C LEU A 435 19.52 19.66 2.91
N GLU A 436 20.53 18.84 2.63
CA GLU A 436 21.52 19.13 1.59
C GLU A 436 20.87 19.24 0.21
N ARG A 437 19.96 18.32 -0.13
CA ARG A 437 19.23 18.33 -1.41
C ARG A 437 18.26 19.50 -1.51
N VAL A 438 17.53 19.83 -0.44
CA VAL A 438 16.66 21.00 -0.38
C VAL A 438 17.47 22.29 -0.54
N ARG A 439 18.65 22.38 0.09
CA ARG A 439 19.56 23.53 -0.07
C ARG A 439 19.96 23.75 -1.52
N TYR A 440 20.37 22.68 -2.20
CA TYR A 440 20.69 22.75 -3.63
C TYR A 440 19.52 23.32 -4.46
N CYS A 441 18.31 22.75 -4.30
CA CYS A 441 17.11 23.22 -5.00
C CYS A 441 16.73 24.65 -4.65
N ALA A 442 16.80 25.03 -3.39
CA ALA A 442 16.42 26.35 -2.90
C ALA A 442 17.37 27.43 -3.44
N LEU A 443 18.67 27.19 -3.43
CA LEU A 443 19.67 28.11 -4.00
C LEU A 443 19.49 28.28 -5.52
N ALA A 444 19.33 27.18 -6.25
CA ALA A 444 19.07 27.22 -7.69
C ALA A 444 17.79 28.01 -8.01
N THR A 445 16.72 27.80 -7.23
CA THR A 445 15.46 28.52 -7.39
C THR A 445 15.58 29.99 -6.99
N ASN A 446 16.39 30.33 -5.97
CA ASN A 446 16.59 31.71 -5.52
C ASN A 446 17.35 32.57 -6.55
N ASN A 447 18.17 31.94 -7.38
CA ASN A 447 18.87 32.60 -8.49
C ASN A 447 17.95 32.91 -9.68
N MET A 448 16.72 32.41 -9.70
CA MET A 448 15.74 32.74 -10.73
C MET A 448 15.23 34.19 -10.59
N SER A 449 14.61 34.72 -11.65
CA SER A 449 13.95 36.03 -11.62
C SER A 449 13.01 36.18 -10.41
N SER A 450 12.98 37.35 -9.77
CA SER A 450 12.06 37.64 -8.66
C SER A 450 10.58 37.57 -9.07
N LYS A 451 10.29 37.65 -10.37
CA LYS A 451 8.95 37.46 -10.94
C LYS A 451 8.57 35.98 -11.11
N ASN A 452 9.53 35.05 -11.03
CA ASN A 452 9.29 33.63 -11.23
C ASN A 452 8.38 33.06 -10.12
N PRO A 453 7.25 32.40 -10.47
CA PRO A 453 6.33 31.83 -9.48
C PRO A 453 6.96 30.80 -8.55
N LEU A 454 7.87 29.97 -9.06
CA LEU A 454 8.57 28.94 -8.27
C LEU A 454 9.44 29.56 -7.19
N ARG A 455 10.19 30.61 -7.51
CA ARG A 455 10.98 31.38 -6.53
C ARG A 455 10.10 31.99 -5.45
N LYS A 456 8.98 32.60 -5.82
CA LYS A 456 8.03 33.17 -4.85
C LYS A 456 7.48 32.10 -3.92
N MET A 457 7.08 30.95 -4.47
CA MET A 457 6.54 29.85 -3.69
C MET A 457 7.57 29.24 -2.74
N MET A 458 8.79 28.96 -3.23
CA MET A 458 9.89 28.47 -2.39
C MET A 458 10.18 29.43 -1.23
N ARG A 459 10.31 30.74 -1.51
CA ARG A 459 10.53 31.76 -0.47
C ARG A 459 9.35 31.87 0.50
N GLN A 460 8.12 31.74 0.02
CA GLN A 460 6.94 31.74 0.89
C GLN A 460 6.95 30.55 1.84
N ALA A 461 7.22 29.34 1.34
CA ALA A 461 7.29 28.15 2.16
C ALA A 461 8.40 28.25 3.23
N PHE A 462 9.57 28.79 2.87
CA PHE A 462 10.63 29.06 3.85
C PHE A 462 10.22 30.11 4.89
N ARG A 463 9.56 31.20 4.49
CA ARG A 463 9.04 32.21 5.45
C ARG A 463 8.13 31.57 6.50
N GLU A 464 7.28 30.64 6.08
CA GLU A 464 6.34 29.97 6.97
C GLU A 464 7.00 28.92 7.87
N GLN A 465 8.00 28.20 7.38
CA GLN A 465 8.54 27.02 8.07
C GLN A 465 9.90 27.22 8.73
N TRP A 466 10.70 28.19 8.29
CA TRP A 466 12.11 28.32 8.69
C TRP A 466 12.28 28.60 10.18
N TYR A 467 11.80 29.75 10.67
CA TYR A 467 11.96 30.10 12.09
C TYR A 467 11.21 29.17 13.05
N PRO A 468 9.96 28.75 12.80
CA PRO A 468 9.27 27.80 13.68
C PRO A 468 10.04 26.48 13.85
N THR A 469 10.65 25.99 12.78
CA THR A 469 11.47 24.77 12.81
C THR A 469 12.77 25.00 13.58
N LEU A 470 13.47 26.11 13.31
CA LEU A 470 14.71 26.46 14.03
C LEU A 470 14.46 26.60 15.54
N PHE A 471 13.37 27.27 15.92
CA PHE A 471 12.95 27.39 17.31
C PHE A 471 12.67 26.01 17.93
N CYS A 472 11.96 25.12 17.22
CA CYS A 472 11.67 23.76 17.69
C CYS A 472 12.94 22.94 17.91
N LEU A 473 13.89 22.97 16.96
CA LEU A 473 15.16 22.26 17.05
C LEU A 473 15.93 22.73 18.31
N ARG A 474 16.13 24.04 18.46
CA ARG A 474 16.81 24.61 19.64
C ARG A 474 16.12 24.27 20.96
N LYS A 475 14.78 24.30 20.99
CA LYS A 475 14.01 23.95 22.19
C LYS A 475 14.15 22.47 22.56
N ALA A 476 14.24 21.58 21.57
CA ALA A 476 14.44 20.14 21.79
C ALA A 476 15.89 19.79 22.17
N ARG A 477 16.86 20.69 21.93
CA ARG A 477 18.29 20.41 22.07
C ARG A 477 18.74 19.88 23.43
N PRO A 478 18.27 20.41 24.57
CA PRO A 478 18.65 19.89 25.89
C PRO A 478 18.19 18.45 26.15
N ARG A 479 17.23 17.93 25.37
CA ARG A 479 16.65 16.58 25.52
C ARG A 479 17.28 15.56 24.57
N SER A 480 18.16 15.99 23.66
CA SER A 480 18.75 15.10 22.67
C SER A 480 19.88 14.29 23.29
N THR A 481 19.84 12.96 23.12
CA THR A 481 20.96 12.05 23.39
C THR A 481 22.05 12.15 22.32
N PHE A 482 21.70 12.63 21.12
CA PHE A 482 22.58 12.81 19.96
C PHE A 482 22.87 14.30 19.79
N ALA A 483 23.79 14.80 20.60
CA ALA A 483 24.11 16.22 20.71
C ALA A 483 24.66 16.78 19.38
N GLU A 484 25.66 16.10 18.82
CA GLU A 484 26.40 16.54 17.64
C GLU A 484 25.51 16.56 16.38
N GLU A 485 24.79 15.47 16.11
CA GLU A 485 23.90 15.39 14.94
C GLU A 485 22.78 16.41 15.04
N HIS A 486 22.31 16.71 16.25
CA HIS A 486 21.31 17.75 16.45
C HIS A 486 21.86 19.15 16.21
N ASP A 487 23.07 19.45 16.68
CA ASP A 487 23.74 20.72 16.38
C ASP A 487 23.95 20.88 14.87
N ARG A 488 24.38 19.82 14.19
CA ARG A 488 24.48 19.81 12.72
C ARG A 488 23.16 20.10 12.02
N MET A 489 22.04 19.57 12.50
CA MET A 489 20.72 19.89 11.95
C MET A 489 20.32 21.36 12.18
N ILE A 490 20.60 21.91 13.38
CA ILE A 490 20.36 23.32 13.71
C ILE A 490 21.18 24.22 12.77
N ASP A 491 22.47 23.96 12.65
CA ASP A 491 23.39 24.77 11.87
C ASP A 491 23.06 24.70 10.37
N ALA A 492 22.78 23.51 9.84
CA ALA A 492 22.42 23.33 8.43
C ALA A 492 21.11 24.04 8.08
N TRP A 493 20.07 23.93 8.92
CA TRP A 493 18.79 24.60 8.68
C TRP A 493 18.89 26.13 8.85
N LYS A 494 19.68 26.60 9.81
CA LYS A 494 19.96 28.03 10.00
C LYS A 494 20.68 28.61 8.77
N ALA A 495 21.80 28.00 8.38
CA ALA A 495 22.62 28.45 7.25
C ALA A 495 21.81 28.50 5.95
N LEU A 496 20.92 27.53 5.72
CA LEU A 496 20.01 27.53 4.57
C LEU A 496 19.09 28.76 4.52
N GLY A 497 18.56 29.22 5.67
CA GLY A 497 17.75 30.43 5.70
C GLY A 497 18.57 31.69 5.43
N GLU A 498 19.77 31.77 6.02
CA GLU A 498 20.69 32.89 5.82
C GLU A 498 21.11 33.01 4.34
N ASP A 499 21.42 31.88 3.70
CA ASP A 499 21.71 31.78 2.26
C ASP A 499 20.57 32.30 1.37
N LEU A 500 19.32 32.18 1.83
CA LEU A 500 18.13 32.69 1.13
C LEU A 500 17.81 34.15 1.49
N GLY A 501 18.60 34.77 2.37
CA GLY A 501 18.47 36.13 2.84
C GLY A 501 17.39 36.30 3.92
N PHE A 502 17.12 35.27 4.71
CA PHE A 502 16.29 35.39 5.90
C PHE A 502 17.13 35.83 7.10
N GLU A 503 16.72 36.93 7.72
CA GLU A 503 17.31 37.38 8.98
C GLU A 503 16.52 36.80 10.16
N GLU A 504 17.23 36.16 11.09
CA GLU A 504 16.60 35.46 12.22
C GLU A 504 15.76 36.39 13.10
N SER A 505 16.25 37.60 13.37
CA SER A 505 15.58 38.62 14.18
C SER A 505 14.20 39.01 13.59
N ILE A 506 14.14 39.20 12.27
CA ILE A 506 12.94 39.58 11.53
C ILE A 506 11.96 38.41 11.51
N GLN A 507 12.43 37.20 11.18
CA GLN A 507 11.57 36.03 11.09
C GLN A 507 11.03 35.60 12.46
N LYS A 508 11.82 35.79 13.53
CA LYS A 508 11.35 35.66 14.91
C LYS A 508 10.21 36.62 15.22
N ALA A 509 10.40 37.91 14.94
CA ALA A 509 9.40 38.94 15.20
C ALA A 509 8.11 38.73 14.39
N GLU A 510 8.23 38.27 13.14
CA GLU A 510 7.12 37.89 12.28
C GLU A 510 6.37 36.69 12.84
N HIS A 511 7.09 35.61 13.19
CA HIS A 511 6.49 34.43 13.79
C HIS A 511 5.75 34.74 15.10
N GLU A 512 6.37 35.52 16.00
CA GLU A 512 5.71 35.96 17.23
C GLU A 512 4.47 36.81 16.97
N ARG A 513 4.50 37.67 15.93
CA ARG A 513 3.34 38.45 15.50
C ARG A 513 2.22 37.55 15.00
N GLU A 514 2.54 36.55 14.17
CA GLU A 514 1.55 35.59 13.67
C GLU A 514 0.98 34.72 14.79
N LEU A 515 1.79 34.27 15.74
CA LEU A 515 1.30 33.59 16.95
C LEU A 515 0.35 34.48 17.75
N ARG A 516 0.72 35.75 17.98
CA ARG A 516 -0.15 36.72 18.67
C ARG A 516 -1.44 36.97 17.91
N LYS A 517 -1.42 37.01 16.58
CA LYS A 517 -2.62 37.14 15.74
C LYS A 517 -3.50 35.90 15.82
N ALA A 518 -2.93 34.70 15.67
CA ALA A 518 -3.67 33.44 15.78
C ALA A 518 -4.37 33.29 17.14
N LEU A 519 -3.74 33.78 18.22
CA LEU A 519 -4.33 33.83 19.56
C LEU A 519 -5.49 34.83 19.71
N ARG A 520 -5.83 35.64 18.70
CA ARG A 520 -7.01 36.53 18.70
C ARG A 520 -8.25 35.87 18.11
N PHE A 521 -8.09 34.76 17.39
CA PHE A 521 -9.18 34.03 16.76
C PHE A 521 -9.55 32.76 17.53
N CYS A 522 -10.81 32.34 17.42
CA CYS A 522 -11.26 31.09 17.99
C CYS A 522 -10.61 29.92 17.24
N ALA A 523 -10.06 28.93 17.97
CA ALA A 523 -9.48 27.75 17.35
C ALA A 523 -10.50 26.83 16.66
N TRP A 524 -11.78 26.90 17.05
CA TRP A 524 -12.82 26.05 16.46
C TRP A 524 -13.17 26.54 15.06
N HIS A 525 -12.83 25.77 14.04
CA HIS A 525 -12.91 26.19 12.64
C HIS A 525 -14.33 26.53 12.15
N GLU A 526 -15.38 25.92 12.70
CA GLU A 526 -16.78 26.26 12.37
C GLU A 526 -17.31 27.49 13.13
N CYS A 527 -16.53 28.06 14.06
CA CYS A 527 -16.92 29.27 14.76
C CYS A 527 -16.74 30.49 13.84
N GLU A 528 -17.71 31.41 13.84
CA GLU A 528 -17.58 32.68 13.11
C GLU A 528 -16.32 33.48 13.51
N TYR A 529 -15.86 33.33 14.76
CA TYR A 529 -14.66 34.00 15.28
C TYR A 529 -13.35 33.29 14.94
N HIS A 530 -13.40 32.19 14.17
CA HIS A 530 -12.20 31.58 13.60
C HIS A 530 -11.56 32.50 12.55
N THR A 531 -12.39 33.22 11.81
CA THR A 531 -11.96 34.14 10.75
C THR A 531 -12.24 35.60 11.08
N LYS A 532 -13.20 35.88 11.97
CA LYS A 532 -13.51 37.24 12.44
C LYS A 532 -12.93 37.50 13.82
N GLU A 533 -12.34 38.67 14.02
CA GLU A 533 -11.85 39.05 15.34
C GLU A 533 -13.07 39.25 16.28
N PRO A 534 -13.15 38.52 17.40
CA PRO A 534 -14.27 38.64 18.34
C PRO A 534 -14.25 40.01 19.02
N SER A 535 -15.43 40.59 19.23
CA SER A 535 -15.60 41.85 19.98
C SER A 535 -15.23 41.72 21.47
N VAL A 536 -15.15 40.48 21.97
CA VAL A 536 -14.76 40.14 23.34
C VAL A 536 -13.47 39.33 23.33
N ALA A 537 -12.60 39.60 24.31
CA ALA A 537 -11.39 38.81 24.49
C ALA A 537 -11.73 37.31 24.65
N LEU A 538 -11.00 36.45 23.94
CA LEU A 538 -11.18 35.00 24.03
C LEU A 538 -10.93 34.53 25.47
N ARG A 539 -11.96 33.94 26.08
CA ARG A 539 -12.00 33.67 27.52
C ARG A 539 -11.30 32.38 27.93
N SER A 540 -11.36 31.34 27.10
CA SER A 540 -10.85 30.01 27.45
C SER A 540 -9.61 29.65 26.64
N ARG A 541 -8.48 29.53 27.32
CA ARG A 541 -7.26 28.87 26.81
C ARG A 541 -7.41 27.36 27.00
N CYS A 542 -6.92 26.56 26.05
CA CYS A 542 -6.84 25.11 26.29
C CYS A 542 -5.96 24.83 27.52
N LYS A 543 -6.49 24.10 28.51
CA LYS A 543 -5.75 23.80 29.76
C LYS A 543 -4.57 22.85 29.54
N GLY A 544 -4.58 22.06 28.46
CA GLY A 544 -3.50 21.13 28.15
C GLY A 544 -2.35 21.81 27.42
N CYS A 545 -2.52 22.11 26.14
CA CYS A 545 -1.43 22.68 25.31
C CYS A 545 -1.19 24.16 25.55
N ALA A 546 -2.22 24.89 25.98
CA ALA A 546 -2.15 26.32 26.15
C ALA A 546 -1.81 27.11 24.83
N GLU A 547 -1.88 26.47 23.68
CA GLU A 547 -1.54 27.06 22.37
C GLU A 547 -2.74 27.70 21.68
N VAL A 548 -3.95 27.25 22.01
CA VAL A 548 -5.19 27.71 21.38
C VAL A 548 -6.14 28.39 22.36
N ARG A 549 -6.98 29.28 21.82
CA ARG A 549 -8.00 30.02 22.57
C ARG A 549 -9.37 29.86 21.91
N TYR A 550 -10.42 29.93 22.72
CA TYR A 550 -11.81 29.79 22.28
C TYR A 550 -12.66 30.94 22.80
N CYS A 551 -13.66 31.33 22.01
CA CYS A 551 -14.61 32.37 22.38
C CYS A 551 -15.59 31.89 23.48
N SER A 552 -15.84 30.58 23.54
CA SER A 552 -16.77 29.95 24.47
C SER A 552 -16.34 28.53 24.85
N ARG A 553 -16.89 28.02 25.96
CA ARG A 553 -16.72 26.64 26.40
C ARG A 553 -17.34 25.64 25.42
N THR A 554 -18.39 26.04 24.69
CA THR A 554 -19.01 25.23 23.63
C THR A 554 -18.03 25.01 22.50
N CYS A 555 -17.41 26.07 21.97
CA CYS A 555 -16.39 25.95 20.92
C CYS A 555 -15.19 25.12 21.38
N GLN A 556 -14.76 25.27 22.64
CA GLN A 556 -13.73 24.40 23.22
C GLN A 556 -14.14 22.93 23.21
N ARG A 557 -15.37 22.59 23.62
CA ARG A 557 -15.87 21.20 23.62
C ARG A 557 -16.02 20.64 22.22
N SER A 558 -16.51 21.43 21.27
CA SER A 558 -16.60 21.04 19.86
C SER A 558 -15.22 20.77 19.30
N ASP A 559 -14.28 21.71 19.41
CA ASP A 559 -12.91 21.49 18.92
C ASP A 559 -12.23 20.31 19.61
N TRP A 560 -12.44 20.14 20.92
CA TRP A 560 -11.97 18.96 21.65
C TRP A 560 -12.49 17.66 21.05
N THR A 561 -13.80 17.57 20.79
CA THR A 561 -14.47 16.36 20.27
C THR A 561 -14.06 16.07 18.83
N TYR A 562 -13.96 17.10 18.00
CA TYR A 562 -13.74 16.97 16.56
C TYR A 562 -12.26 17.02 16.12
N GLY A 563 -11.30 17.12 17.04
CA GLY A 563 -9.89 16.82 16.69
C GLY A 563 -8.81 17.39 17.59
N HIS A 564 -9.10 18.41 18.42
CA HIS A 564 -8.09 19.00 19.29
C HIS A 564 -7.62 18.03 20.38
N ASN A 565 -8.46 17.12 20.88
CA ASN A 565 -8.05 16.13 21.89
C ASN A 565 -6.85 15.28 21.43
N ARG A 566 -6.81 14.86 20.15
CA ARG A 566 -5.74 14.07 19.55
C ARG A 566 -4.43 14.85 19.50
N ARG A 567 -4.50 16.15 19.19
CA ARG A 567 -3.32 17.04 19.11
C ARG A 567 -2.84 17.48 20.50
N CYS A 568 -3.76 17.79 21.40
CA CYS A 568 -3.46 18.28 22.74
C CYS A 568 -2.85 17.20 23.65
N ARG A 569 -3.28 15.93 23.52
CA ARG A 569 -2.76 14.82 24.33
C ARG A 569 -1.27 14.54 24.05
N ARG A 570 -0.84 14.67 22.78
CA ARG A 570 0.58 14.56 22.38
C ARG A 570 1.51 15.50 23.17
N LEU A 571 1.01 16.68 23.54
CA LEU A 571 1.80 17.66 24.29
C LEU A 571 1.82 17.38 25.80
N LYS A 572 0.84 16.65 26.33
CA LYS A 572 0.76 16.30 27.76
C LYS A 572 1.71 15.16 28.13
N GLU A 573 1.82 14.14 27.28
CA GLU A 573 2.68 12.97 27.54
C GLU A 573 4.18 13.25 27.27
N ALA A 574 4.50 14.26 26.45
CA ALA A 574 5.88 14.70 26.18
C ALA A 574 6.43 15.72 27.20
N ALA A 575 5.62 16.14 28.16
CA ALA A 575 6.07 16.91 29.31
C ALA A 575 6.42 15.90 30.43
N PRO A 576 7.71 15.72 30.80
CA PRO A 576 8.02 14.98 32.02
C PRO A 576 7.31 15.68 33.18
N ASP A 577 6.64 14.90 34.04
CA ASP A 577 5.95 15.41 35.23
C ASP A 577 6.93 16.26 36.04
N THR A 578 6.78 17.58 35.93
CA THR A 578 7.57 18.56 36.71
C THR A 578 7.12 18.66 38.16
N ASP A 579 6.11 17.87 38.56
CA ASP A 579 5.52 17.88 39.91
C ASP A 579 6.06 16.75 40.81
N SER A 580 7.19 16.13 40.44
CA SER A 580 7.94 15.20 41.30
C SER A 580 9.26 15.82 41.78
N ILE A 581 9.19 16.90 42.56
CA ILE A 581 10.30 17.39 43.41
C ILE A 581 9.74 17.68 44.80
#